data_AF-A0A7J8YJU9-F1
#
_entry.id   AF-A0A7J8YJU9-F1
#
_cell.length_a   1.000
_cell.length_b   1.000
_cell.length_c   1.000
_cell.angle_alpha   90.00
_cell.angle_beta   90.00
_cell.angle_gamma   90.00
#
_symmetry.space_group_name_H-M   'P 1'
#
loop_
_entity.id
_entity.type
_entity.pdbx_description
1 polymer ?
#
loop_
_entity_poly.entity_id
_entity_poly.type
_entity_poly.pdbx_seq_one_letter_code
_entity_poly.pdbx_strand_id
1 'polypeptide(L)' 'LGEIATFVVSSPKIAKEFLITHGLIFANKPYMIDVDVVTYGYRDIVMAPYGNCWRQ' A
#
# COMPACT_ATOMS: atom_id res chain seq x y z
N LEU A 1 -0.40 -9.35 -17.57
CA LEU A 1 -0.60 -9.88 -16.21
C LEU A 1 0.64 -10.71 -15.87
N GLY A 2 1.41 -10.28 -14.88
CA GLY A 2 2.67 -10.91 -14.49
C GLY A 2 2.60 -11.48 -13.07
N GLU A 3 3.76 -11.80 -12.50
CA GLU A 3 3.91 -12.31 -11.14
C GLU A 3 4.32 -11.18 -10.19
N ILE A 4 3.62 -11.03 -9.07
CA ILE A 4 3.98 -10.08 -8.00
C ILE A 4 4.31 -10.90 -6.76
N ALA A 5 5.56 -10.77 -6.29
CA ALA A 5 6.00 -11.40 -5.04
C ALA A 5 5.11 -10.93 -3.87
N THR A 6 4.49 -11.87 -3.18
CA THR A 6 3.51 -11.61 -2.11
C THR A 6 3.89 -12.39 -0.86
N PHE A 7 3.91 -11.71 0.29
CA PHE A 7 4.16 -12.33 1.60
C PHE A 7 2.87 -12.32 2.43
N VAL A 8 2.47 -13.49 2.95
CA VAL A 8 1.32 -13.61 3.86
C VAL A 8 1.81 -13.61 5.30
N VAL A 9 1.38 -12.63 6.08
CA VAL A 9 1.74 -12.47 7.50
C VAL A 9 0.54 -12.78 8.37
N SER A 10 0.58 -13.88 9.12
CA SER A 10 -0.51 -14.34 9.99
C SER A 10 -0.23 -14.21 11.49
N SER A 11 0.98 -13.78 11.87
CA SER A 11 1.36 -13.55 13.27
C SER A 11 1.14 -12.08 13.64
N PRO A 12 0.39 -11.77 14.72
CA PRO A 12 0.23 -10.39 15.20
C PRO A 12 1.57 -9.72 15.52
N LYS A 13 2.53 -10.49 16.04
CA LYS A 13 3.88 -10.00 16.35
C LYS A 13 4.59 -9.53 15.08
N ILE A 14 4.52 -10.33 14.02
CA ILE A 14 5.18 -9.97 12.75
C ILE A 14 4.40 -8.85 12.06
N ALA A 15 3.06 -8.88 12.07
CA ALA A 15 2.25 -7.81 11.49
C ALA A 15 2.57 -6.44 12.10
N LYS A 16 2.84 -6.38 13.42
CA LYS A 16 3.31 -5.17 14.10
C LYS A 16 4.60 -4.60 13.49
N GLU A 17 5.55 -5.47 13.13
CA GLU A 17 6.81 -5.02 12.50
C GLU A 17 6.56 -4.35 11.15
N PHE A 18 5.66 -4.90 10.33
CA PHE A 18 5.36 -4.34 9.01
C PHE A 18 4.52 -3.07 9.08
N LEU A 19 3.49 -3.06 9.93
CA LEU A 19 2.49 -2.00 9.96
C LEU A 19 2.89 -0.82 10.85
N ILE A 20 3.70 -1.06 11.89
CA ILE A 20 4.07 -0.05 12.88
C ILE A 20 5.57 0.23 12.81
N THR A 21 6.42 -0.74 13.17
CA THR A 21 7.87 -0.51 13.29
C THR A 21 8.48 -0.03 11.97
N HIS A 22 8.08 -0.64 10.86
CA HIS A 22 8.55 -0.34 9.51
C HIS A 22 7.43 0.18 8.60
N GLY A 23 6.36 0.74 9.18
CA GLY A 23 5.14 1.13 8.46
C GLY A 23 5.37 2.02 7.24
N LEU A 24 6.32 2.96 7.33
CA LEU A 24 6.67 3.87 6.22
C LEU A 24 7.32 3.14 5.04
N ILE A 25 8.15 2.13 5.29
CA ILE A 25 8.83 1.35 4.24
C ILE A 25 7.79 0.54 3.45
N PHE A 26 6.77 0.03 4.13
CA PHE A 26 5.69 -0.77 3.54
C PHE A 26 4.42 0.04 3.23
N ALA A 27 4.48 1.37 3.25
CA ALA A 27 3.30 2.21 3.06
C ALA A 27 2.79 2.20 1.61
N ASN A 28 3.68 2.01 0.64
CA ASN A 28 3.34 1.99 -0.78
C ASN A 28 2.42 0.81 -1.15
N LYS A 29 1.49 1.08 -2.08
CA LYS A 29 0.50 0.11 -2.54
C LYS A 29 0.88 -0.43 -3.92
N PRO A 30 0.59 -1.70 -4.22
CA PRO A 30 0.75 -2.24 -5.57
C PRO A 30 -0.12 -1.48 -6.58
N TYR A 31 0.33 -1.41 -7.82
CA TYR A 31 -0.48 -0.83 -8.89
C TYR A 31 -1.65 -1.76 -9.25
N MET A 32 -2.86 -1.18 -9.29
CA MET A 32 -4.10 -1.83 -9.72
C MET A 32 -4.85 -0.89 -10.69
N ILE A 33 -5.32 -1.42 -11.82
CA ILE A 33 -5.94 -0.63 -12.90
C ILE A 33 -7.32 -0.10 -12.49
N ASP A 34 -8.09 -0.89 -11.77
CA ASP A 34 -9.40 -0.51 -11.23
C ASP A 34 -9.29 0.66 -10.24
N VAL A 35 -8.28 0.62 -9.36
CA VAL A 35 -7.97 1.73 -8.45
C VAL A 35 -7.63 2.99 -9.23
N ASP A 36 -6.72 2.90 -10.21
CA ASP A 36 -6.33 4.02 -11.07
C ASP A 36 -7.56 4.72 -11.69
N VAL A 37 -8.49 3.93 -12.21
CA VAL A 37 -9.74 4.43 -12.83
C VAL A 37 -10.69 5.03 -11.80
N VAL A 38 -11.01 4.31 -10.72
CA VAL A 38 -12.03 4.73 -9.74
C VAL A 38 -11.56 5.95 -8.92
N THR A 39 -10.26 6.10 -8.73
CA THR A 39 -9.65 7.16 -7.91
C THR A 39 -9.06 8.31 -8.75
N TYR A 40 -9.34 8.32 -10.06
CA TYR A 40 -8.86 9.34 -11.00
C TYR A 40 -7.34 9.56 -10.93
N GLY A 41 -6.58 8.46 -10.98
CA GLY A 41 -5.12 8.49 -10.91
C GLY A 41 -4.57 8.51 -9.49
N TYR A 42 -5.08 7.66 -8.60
CA TYR A 42 -4.63 7.54 -7.20
C TYR A 42 -4.76 8.83 -6.39
N ARG A 43 -5.82 9.60 -6.65
CA ARG A 43 -6.13 10.86 -5.95
C ARG A 43 -7.13 10.63 -4.83
N ASP A 44 -6.80 9.70 -3.95
CA ASP A 44 -7.58 9.36 -2.76
C ASP A 44 -6.64 9.21 -1.55
N ILE A 45 -7.14 8.79 -0.39
CA ILE A 45 -6.34 8.64 0.85
C ILE A 45 -6.03 7.16 1.15
N VAL A 46 -6.83 6.23 0.64
CA VAL A 46 -6.76 4.80 0.94
C VAL A 46 -5.72 4.09 0.07
N MET A 47 -5.70 4.37 -1.22
CA MET A 47 -4.88 3.68 -2.22
C MET A 47 -3.74 4.54 -2.78
N ALA A 48 -3.73 5.85 -2.54
CA ALA A 48 -2.64 6.71 -2.98
C ALA A 48 -1.26 6.20 -2.52
N PRO A 49 -0.25 6.15 -3.41
CA PRO A 49 1.12 5.88 -3.00
C PRO A 49 1.58 6.87 -1.93
N TYR A 50 2.49 6.42 -1.07
CA TYR A 50 3.04 7.28 -0.04
C TYR A 50 3.76 8.48 -0.68
N GLY A 51 3.32 9.68 -0.35
CA GLY A 51 3.78 10.90 -1.00
C GLY A 51 2.99 12.11 -0.54
N ASN A 52 3.10 13.23 -1.26
CA ASN A 52 2.49 14.49 -0.83
C ASN A 52 0.96 14.43 -0.85
N CYS A 53 0.35 13.75 -1.82
CA CYS A 53 -1.12 13.58 -1.88
C CYS A 53 -1.66 12.81 -0.65
N TRP A 54 -0.90 11.83 -0.15
CA TRP A 54 -1.29 11.02 1.00
C TRP A 54 -0.97 11.70 2.35
N ARG A 55 0.06 12.56 2.41
CA ARG A 55 0.53 13.22 3.64
C ARG A 55 -0.13 14.57 3.94
N GLN A 56 -0.93 15.10 3.02
CA GLN A 56 -1.70 16.34 3.20
C GLN A 56 -3.06 16.02 3.82
#